data_AF-A0A957FAZ0-F1
#
_entry.id   AF-A0A957FAZ0-F1
#
_cell.length_a   1.000
_cell.length_b   1.000
_cell.length_c   1.000
_cell.angle_alpha   90.00
_cell.angle_beta   90.00
_cell.angle_gamma   90.00
#
_symmetry.space_group_name_H-M   'P 1'
#
loop_
_entity.id
_entity.type
_entity.pdbx_description
1 polymer ?
#
loop_
_entity_poly.entity_id
_entity_poly.type
_entity_poly.pdbx_seq_one_letter_code
_entity_poly.pdbx_strand_id
1 'polypeptide(L)'
;MNNLSVVLHLYNRQEQRVADIVLNGYNISAGGPLGSRGAMRSFKVIEGDLWDQWHAQANLVLRHESGQASDVRIAALPVDDESFGLIEFL
;
A
#
# COMPACT_ATOMS: atom_id res chain seq x y z
N MET A 1 1.07 -18.09 -12.41
CA MET A 1 0.26 -17.02 -11.81
C MET A 1 0.43 -17.13 -10.31
N ASN A 2 1.41 -16.42 -9.73
CA ASN A 2 1.65 -16.48 -8.29
C ASN A 2 0.68 -15.51 -7.60
N ASN A 3 -0.45 -16.07 -7.14
CA ASN A 3 -1.36 -15.46 -6.19
C ASN A 3 -0.63 -15.40 -4.82
N LEU A 4 0.26 -14.43 -4.67
CA LEU A 4 0.93 -14.19 -3.39
C LEU A 4 0.15 -13.09 -2.67
N SER A 5 -0.91 -13.50 -1.95
CA SER A 5 -1.56 -12.68 -0.92
C SER A 5 -0.65 -12.62 0.32
N VAL A 6 0.59 -12.17 0.13
CA VAL A 6 1.53 -11.95 1.23
C VAL A 6 0.99 -10.78 2.04
N VAL A 7 0.87 -10.99 3.35
CA VAL A 7 0.52 -9.92 4.28
C VAL A 7 1.72 -8.98 4.36
N LEU A 8 1.48 -7.71 4.09
CA LEU A 8 2.47 -6.65 4.17
C LEU A 8 2.09 -5.70 5.28
N HIS A 9 3.11 -5.15 5.94
CA HIS A 9 2.93 -4.29 7.09
C HIS A 9 3.21 -2.84 6.70
N LEU A 10 2.26 -1.95 7.01
CA LEU A 10 2.40 -0.51 6.86
C LEU A 10 2.82 0.14 8.18
N TYR A 11 3.82 1.01 8.10
CA TYR A 11 4.34 1.77 9.23
C TYR A 11 4.23 3.27 8.96
N ASN A 12 3.94 4.05 10.01
CA ASN A 12 4.08 5.49 9.96
C ASN A 12 5.56 5.92 10.09
N ARG A 13 5.83 7.23 10.03
CA ARG A 13 7.19 7.78 10.14
C ARG A 13 7.82 7.63 11.52
N GLN A 14 7.02 7.32 12.54
CA GLN A 14 7.46 6.99 13.90
C GLN A 14 7.73 5.48 14.06
N GLU A 15 7.76 4.73 12.96
CA GLU A 15 7.94 3.27 12.92
C GLU A 15 6.85 2.49 13.68
N GLN A 16 5.68 3.09 13.87
CA GLN A 16 4.53 2.40 14.45
C GLN A 16 3.75 1.71 13.32
N ARG A 17 3.42 0.44 13.54
CA ARG A 17 2.56 -0.33 12.62
C ARG A 17 1.15 0.25 12.67
N VAL A 18 0.60 0.60 11.49
CA VAL A 18 -0.73 1.21 11.37
C VAL A 18 -1.76 0.27 10.75
N ALA A 19 -1.34 -0.59 9.81
CA ALA A 19 -2.22 -1.56 9.18
C ALA A 19 -1.44 -2.72 8.56
N ASP A 20 -2.12 -3.84 8.40
CA ASP A 20 -1.68 -4.98 7.61
C ASP A 20 -2.53 -5.03 6.34
N ILE A 21 -1.89 -5.17 5.18
CA ILE A 21 -2.55 -5.15 3.88
C ILE A 21 -2.13 -6.36 3.03
N VAL A 22 -2.95 -6.68 2.02
CA VAL A 22 -2.56 -7.53 0.91
C VAL A 22 -2.60 -6.74 -0.38
N LEU A 23 -1.55 -6.85 -1.20
CA LEU A 23 -1.56 -6.27 -2.54
C LEU A 23 -2.23 -7.23 -3.51
N ASN A 24 -3.11 -6.69 -4.33
CA ASN A 24 -3.71 -7.41 -5.43
C ASN A 24 -2.89 -7.18 -6.72
N GLY A 25 -3.10 -8.03 -7.73
CA GLY A 25 -2.30 -8.08 -8.96
C GLY A 25 -2.54 -6.95 -9.96
N TYR A 26 -3.53 -6.08 -9.73
CA TYR A 26 -3.79 -4.93 -10.61
C TYR A 26 -2.71 -3.88 -10.38
N ASN A 27 -1.76 -3.80 -11.32
CA ASN A 27 -0.69 -2.83 -11.34
C ASN A 27 -1.01 -1.74 -12.36
N ILE A 28 -1.08 -0.50 -11.92
CA ILE A 28 -1.26 0.68 -12.75
C ILE A 28 0.10 1.37 -12.78
N SER A 29 0.83 1.19 -13.88
CA SER A 29 2.12 1.84 -14.07
C SER A 29 1.90 3.34 -14.34
N ALA A 30 2.53 4.21 -13.56
CA ALA A 30 2.67 5.61 -13.94
C ALA A 30 4.11 5.88 -14.42
N GLY A 31 4.23 6.55 -15.57
CA GLY A 31 5.44 7.27 -15.96
C GLY A 31 6.64 6.45 -16.49
N GLY A 32 6.59 6.09 -17.78
CA GLY A 32 7.76 5.89 -18.64
C GLY A 32 8.72 4.72 -18.32
N PRO A 33 9.68 4.43 -19.20
CA PRO A 33 10.53 3.24 -19.14
C PRO A 33 11.56 3.21 -17.98
N LEU A 34 11.58 4.20 -17.07
CA LEU A 34 12.66 4.41 -16.09
C LEU A 34 12.25 4.63 -14.62
N GLY A 35 10.99 4.46 -14.21
CA GLY A 35 10.61 4.77 -12.82
C GLY A 35 9.47 3.92 -12.24
N SER A 36 9.62 3.56 -10.96
CA SER A 36 8.58 2.98 -10.11
C SER A 36 7.71 4.04 -9.41
N ARG A 37 8.09 5.32 -9.51
CA ARG A 37 7.38 6.43 -8.88
C ARG A 37 6.02 6.65 -9.53
N GLY A 38 4.99 6.74 -8.72
CA GLY A 38 3.61 6.89 -9.17
C GLY A 38 2.97 5.56 -9.60
N ALA A 39 3.70 4.44 -9.59
CA ALA A 39 3.07 3.15 -9.80
C ALA A 39 2.02 2.93 -8.69
N MET A 40 0.81 2.55 -9.08
CA MET A 40 -0.29 2.27 -8.17
C MET A 40 -0.64 0.80 -8.19
N ARG A 41 -0.98 0.24 -7.04
CA ARG A 41 -1.48 -1.13 -6.91
C ARG A 41 -2.76 -1.13 -6.10
N SER A 42 -3.68 -2.03 -6.43
CA SER A 42 -4.83 -2.23 -5.55
C SER A 42 -4.45 -3.04 -4.32
N PHE A 43 -5.13 -2.77 -3.20
CA PHE A 43 -4.89 -3.46 -1.94
C PHE A 43 -6.19 -3.69 -1.17
N LYS A 44 -6.15 -4.62 -0.20
CA LYS A 44 -7.16 -4.76 0.85
C LYS A 44 -6.50 -4.60 2.21
N VAL A 45 -7.24 -4.02 3.16
CA VAL A 45 -6.87 -4.00 4.58
C VAL A 45 -7.24 -5.35 5.19
N ILE A 46 -6.31 -5.93 5.94
CA ILE A 46 -6.51 -7.16 6.73
C ILE A 46 -6.72 -6.82 8.19
N GLU A 47 -5.93 -5.89 8.71
CA GLU A 47 -5.98 -5.42 10.10
C GLU A 47 -5.61 -3.93 10.15
N GLY A 48 -6.17 -3.19 11.10
CA GLY A 48 -5.85 -1.79 11.35
C GLY A 48 -6.79 -0.81 10.66
N ASP A 49 -6.45 0.47 10.75
CA ASP A 49 -7.21 1.59 10.18
C ASP A 49 -6.23 2.53 9.47
N LEU A 50 -6.61 2.95 8.26
CA LEU A 50 -5.82 3.83 7.40
C LEU A 50 -6.50 5.19 7.18
N TRP A 51 -7.62 5.48 7.85
CA TRP A 51 -8.37 6.72 7.70
C TRP A 51 -7.49 7.94 7.92
N ASP A 52 -6.78 8.01 9.05
CA ASP A 52 -5.94 9.16 9.40
C ASP A 52 -4.78 9.34 8.41
N GLN A 53 -4.16 8.24 7.99
CA GLN A 53 -3.03 8.25 7.07
C GLN A 53 -3.46 8.69 5.67
N TRP A 54 -4.62 8.21 5.19
CA TRP A 54 -5.21 8.63 3.93
C TRP A 54 -5.67 10.08 3.98
N HIS A 55 -6.39 10.48 5.03
CA HIS A 55 -6.89 11.84 5.21
C HIS A 55 -5.75 12.87 5.27
N ALA A 56 -4.65 12.54 5.98
CA ALA A 56 -3.46 13.38 6.06
C ALA A 56 -2.54 13.29 4.83
N GLN A 57 -2.83 12.44 3.85
CA GLN A 57 -1.96 12.15 2.71
C GLN A 57 -0.52 11.78 3.15
N ALA A 58 -0.43 10.99 4.22
CA ALA A 58 0.83 10.67 4.86
C ALA A 58 1.67 9.69 4.02
N ASN A 59 2.99 9.90 4.01
CA ASN A 59 3.93 8.87 3.53
C ASN A 59 4.03 7.77 4.58
N LEU A 60 3.88 6.54 4.14
CA LEU A 60 4.02 5.32 4.93
C LEU A 60 5.17 4.48 4.39
N VAL A 61 5.64 3.56 5.23
CA VAL A 61 6.65 2.56 4.84
C VAL A 61 5.97 1.21 4.74
N LEU A 62 5.99 0.62 3.55
CA LEU A 62 5.55 -0.75 3.29
C LEU A 62 6.75 -1.69 3.46
N ARG A 63 6.70 -2.60 4.44
CA ARG A 63 7.75 -3.61 4.64
C ARG A 63 7.33 -4.95 4.05
N HIS A 64 8.17 -5.49 3.18
CA HIS A 64 8.06 -6.84 2.63
C HIS A 64 8.72 -7.86 3.54
N GLU A 65 8.24 -9.11 3.53
CA GLU A 65 8.84 -10.23 4.28
C GLU A 65 10.32 -10.47 3.93
N SER A 66 10.74 -10.09 2.71
CA SER A 66 12.14 -10.15 2.27
C SER A 66 13.06 -9.12 2.96
N GLY A 67 12.53 -8.26 3.83
CA GLY A 67 13.24 -7.14 4.45
C GLY A 67 13.33 -5.89 3.59
N GLN A 68 12.78 -5.90 2.36
CA GLN A 68 12.72 -4.71 1.52
C GLN A 68 11.65 -3.74 2.04
N ALA A 69 11.96 -2.45 2.03
CA ALA A 69 11.03 -1.37 2.36
C ALA A 69 10.75 -0.51 1.12
N SER A 70 9.51 -0.05 0.97
CA SER A 70 9.10 0.91 -0.06
C SER A 70 8.33 2.06 0.59
N ASP A 71 8.60 3.28 0.15
CA ASP A 71 7.78 4.43 0.52
C ASP A 71 6.49 4.44 -0.31
N VAL A 72 5.36 4.64 0.37
CA VAL A 72 4.04 4.59 -0.24
C VAL A 72 3.11 5.65 0.33
N ARG A 73 1.99 5.91 -0.35
CA ARG A 73 0.84 6.64 0.22
C ARG A 73 -0.47 5.99 -0.21
N ILE A 74 -1.52 6.16 0.60
CA ILE A 74 -2.86 5.70 0.23
C ILE A 74 -3.46 6.71 -0.75
N ALA A 75 -3.70 6.29 -2.00
CA ALA A 75 -4.32 7.12 -3.03
C ALA A 75 -5.84 7.06 -2.95
N ALA A 76 -6.39 5.87 -2.65
CA ALA A 76 -7.81 5.66 -2.41
C ALA A 76 -8.01 4.66 -1.27
N LEU A 77 -8.82 5.02 -0.27
CA LEU A 77 -9.18 4.16 0.85
C LEU A 77 -10.34 3.23 0.45
N PRO A 78 -10.29 1.92 0.75
CA PRO A 78 -11.47 1.06 0.63
C PRO A 78 -12.54 1.53 1.62
N VAL A 79 -13.80 1.62 1.17
CA VAL A 79 -14.92 2.13 1.97
C VAL A 79 -15.77 1.03 2.62
N ASP A 80 -15.55 -0.22 2.20
CA ASP A 80 -16.18 -1.43 2.73
C ASP A 80 -15.28 -2.68 2.53
N ASP A 81 -15.64 -3.80 3.15
CA ASP A 81 -14.86 -5.05 3.17
C ASP A 81 -14.72 -5.72 1.79
N GLU A 82 -15.66 -5.43 0.87
CA GLU A 82 -15.64 -5.98 -0.49
C GLU A 82 -14.77 -5.13 -1.43
N SER A 83 -14.65 -3.84 -1.14
CA SER A 83 -13.91 -2.86 -1.92
C SER A 83 -12.39 -3.02 -1.84
N PHE A 84 -11.70 -2.40 -2.80
CA PHE A 84 -10.25 -2.33 -2.84
C PHE A 84 -9.81 -0.87 -2.78
N GLY A 85 -8.74 -0.62 -2.03
CA GLY A 85 -8.04 0.65 -2.07
C GLY A 85 -7.02 0.70 -3.21
N LEU A 86 -6.45 1.89 -3.41
CA LEU A 86 -5.28 2.10 -4.26
C LEU A 86 -4.13 2.66 -3.42
N ILE A 87 -2.96 2.04 -3.54
CA ILE A 87 -1.72 2.49 -2.91
C ILE A 87 -0.73 2.93 -3.99
N GLU A 88 -0.09 4.07 -3.80
CA GLU A 88 0.90 4.63 -4.71
C GLU A 88 2.31 4.47 -4.12
N PHE A 89 3.26 4.08 -4.96
CA PHE A 89 4.68 3.95 -4.62
C PHE A 89 5.43 5.25 -4.95
N LEU A 90 6.21 5.75 -3.99
CA LEU A 90 6.85 7.08 -4.00
C LEU A 90 8.34 7.06 -4.40
#